data_AF-A0A7V8JV63-F1
#
_entry.id   AF-A0A7V8JV63-F1
#
_cell.length_a   1.000
_cell.length_b   1.000
_cell.length_c   1.000
_cell.angle_alpha   90.00
_cell.angle_beta   90.00
_cell.angle_gamma   90.00
#
_symmetry.space_group_name_H-M   'P 1'
#
loop_
_entity.id
_entity.type
_entity.pdbx_description
1 polymer ?
#
loop_
_entity_poly.entity_id
_entity_poly.type
_entity_poly.pdbx_seq_one_letter_code
_entity_poly.pdbx_strand_id
1 'polypeptide(L)'
;MKKMTQVLHTLSRHGRLTSGRVAQVTGIDNHDAAALCSRLVKLNRATRHKVPGKFTEYFLTPDQEDAFYKKVVKNQYVLQSDIVALPRKLRFLRDIAERPAFDGDATLRAIIVDYERTLAVIGRAEASA
;
A
#
# COMPACT_ATOMS: atom_id res chain seq x y z
N MET A 1 12.62 1.84 -8.36
CA MET A 1 11.19 1.91 -7.96
C MET A 1 10.88 2.87 -6.79
N LYS A 2 11.75 3.02 -5.77
CA LYS A 2 11.46 3.81 -4.56
C LYS A 2 11.10 5.30 -4.81
N LYS A 3 11.84 6.01 -5.68
CA LYS A 3 11.61 7.45 -5.98
C LYS A 3 10.21 7.76 -6.54
N MET A 4 9.67 6.90 -7.42
CA MET A 4 8.37 7.14 -8.06
C MET A 4 7.21 6.98 -7.07
N THR A 5 7.29 5.99 -6.17
CA THR A 5 6.33 5.81 -5.07
C THR A 5 6.39 6.98 -4.09
N GLN A 6 7.58 7.50 -3.81
CA GLN A 6 7.78 8.67 -2.95
C GLN A 6 7.11 9.93 -3.54
N VAL A 7 7.23 10.16 -4.85
CA VAL A 7 6.53 11.26 -5.54
C VAL A 7 5.01 11.10 -5.42
N LEU A 8 4.47 9.88 -5.64
CA LEU A 8 3.03 9.62 -5.48
C LEU A 8 2.53 9.88 -4.05
N HIS A 9 3.25 9.41 -3.03
CA HIS A 9 2.93 9.72 -1.63
C HIS A 9 2.94 11.22 -1.34
N THR A 10 3.89 11.95 -1.94
CA THR A 10 4.00 13.40 -1.77
C THR A 10 2.79 14.12 -2.37
N LEU A 11 2.37 13.72 -3.57
CA LEU A 11 1.19 14.28 -4.23
C LEU A 11 -0.11 13.95 -3.49
N SER A 12 -0.26 12.72 -2.96
CA SER A 12 -1.41 12.35 -2.13
C SER A 12 -1.47 13.19 -0.85
N ARG A 13 -0.36 13.33 -0.12
CA ARG A 13 -0.35 14.04 1.17
C ARG A 13 -0.52 15.55 1.07
N HIS A 14 -0.02 16.16 0.00
CA HIS A 14 0.05 17.62 -0.12
C HIS A 14 -0.86 18.19 -1.22
N GLY A 15 -1.53 17.33 -1.99
CA GLY A 15 -2.43 17.74 -3.06
C GLY A 15 -1.70 18.27 -4.30
N ARG A 16 -2.05 19.48 -4.73
CA ARG A 16 -1.54 20.10 -5.96
C ARG A 16 -0.16 20.70 -5.74
N LEU A 17 0.84 20.20 -6.44
CA LEU A 17 2.24 20.64 -6.31
C LEU A 17 2.90 20.85 -7.67
N THR A 18 3.82 21.82 -7.75
CA THR A 18 4.74 21.95 -8.89
C THR A 18 5.88 20.94 -8.78
N SER A 19 6.55 20.62 -9.89
CA SER A 19 7.70 19.71 -9.87
C SER A 19 8.83 20.20 -8.97
N GLY A 20 9.05 21.51 -8.89
CA GLY A 20 10.04 22.11 -7.98
C GLY A 20 9.68 21.90 -6.52
N ARG A 21 8.39 22.00 -6.15
CA ARG A 21 7.96 21.73 -4.78
C ARG A 21 8.04 20.24 -4.46
N VAL A 22 7.74 19.35 -5.42
CA VAL A 22 7.97 17.91 -5.26
C VAL A 22 9.45 17.61 -5.01
N ALA A 23 10.35 18.20 -5.79
CA ALA A 23 11.80 18.06 -5.62
C ALA A 23 12.24 18.46 -4.20
N GLN A 24 11.78 19.63 -3.73
CA GLN A 24 12.11 20.13 -2.39
C GLN A 24 11.61 19.22 -1.27
N VAL A 25 10.37 18.71 -1.37
CA VAL A 25 9.78 17.86 -0.32
C VAL A 25 10.38 16.45 -0.32
N THR A 26 10.74 15.93 -1.49
CA THR A 26 11.28 14.56 -1.62
C THR A 26 12.79 14.47 -1.51
N GLY A 27 13.50 15.60 -1.63
CA GLY A 27 14.97 15.64 -1.73
C GLY A 27 15.50 15.09 -3.05
N ILE A 28 14.65 14.97 -4.07
CA ILE A 28 15.02 14.51 -5.41
C ILE A 28 15.44 15.73 -6.25
N ASP A 29 16.39 15.54 -7.17
CA ASP A 29 16.75 16.57 -8.14
C ASP A 29 15.53 17.09 -8.93
N ASN A 30 15.49 18.38 -9.24
CA ASN A 30 14.34 19.01 -9.88
C ASN A 30 14.07 18.47 -11.30
N HIS A 31 15.12 18.15 -12.06
CA HIS A 31 14.99 17.55 -13.38
C HIS A 31 14.41 16.13 -13.28
N ASP A 32 14.90 15.33 -12.34
CA ASP A 32 14.38 13.99 -12.03
C ASP A 32 12.91 14.06 -11.57
N ALA A 33 12.56 15.00 -10.70
CA ALA A 33 11.20 15.18 -10.20
C ALA A 33 10.23 15.52 -11.35
N ALA A 34 10.62 16.42 -12.25
CA ALA A 34 9.83 16.78 -13.42
C ALA A 34 9.63 15.59 -14.38
N ALA A 35 10.69 14.82 -14.63
CA ALA A 35 10.63 13.61 -15.44
C ALA A 35 9.71 12.54 -14.82
N LEU A 36 9.81 12.32 -13.50
CA LEU A 36 8.96 11.39 -12.76
C LEU A 36 7.49 11.82 -12.77
N CYS A 37 7.19 13.09 -12.52
CA CYS A 37 5.83 13.63 -12.58
C CYS A 37 5.22 13.44 -13.98
N SER A 38 5.98 13.77 -15.03
CA SER A 38 5.55 13.57 -16.42
C SER A 38 5.29 12.10 -16.74
N ARG A 39 6.14 11.19 -16.25
CA ARG A 39 5.96 9.75 -16.42
C ARG A 39 4.72 9.23 -15.68
N LEU A 40 4.45 9.73 -14.48
CA LEU A 40 3.25 9.36 -13.72
C LEU A 40 1.97 9.79 -14.44
N VAL A 41 1.97 10.97 -15.07
CA VAL A 41 0.86 11.41 -15.92
C VAL A 41 0.67 10.51 -17.13
N LYS A 42 1.75 10.13 -17.83
CA LYS A 42 1.68 9.19 -18.97
C LYS A 42 1.13 7.81 -18.55
N LEU A 43 1.40 7.39 -17.33
CA LEU A 43 0.91 6.11 -16.78
C LEU A 43 -0.51 6.23 -16.17
N ASN A 44 -1.17 7.37 -16.33
CA ASN A 44 -2.47 7.68 -15.70
C ASN A 44 -2.49 7.46 -14.17
N ARG A 45 -1.35 7.72 -13.52
CA ARG A 45 -1.18 7.62 -12.06
C ARG A 45 -1.17 8.97 -11.36
N ALA A 46 -1.13 10.05 -12.12
CA ALA A 46 -1.25 11.42 -11.65
C ALA A 46 -1.86 12.27 -12.76
N THR A 47 -2.37 13.43 -12.41
CA THR A 47 -2.95 14.42 -13.33
C THR A 47 -2.11 15.68 -13.31
N ARG A 48 -2.02 16.37 -14.45
CA ARG A 48 -1.37 17.68 -14.55
C ARG A 48 -2.39 18.75 -14.90
N HIS A 49 -2.21 19.94 -14.33
CA HIS A 49 -2.97 21.13 -14.68
C HIS A 49 -2.01 22.26 -15.03
N LYS A 50 -2.14 22.81 -16.24
CA LYS A 50 -1.36 23.97 -16.69
C LYS A 50 -2.17 25.22 -16.39
N VAL A 51 -1.73 25.99 -15.40
CA VAL A 51 -2.34 27.27 -15.07
C VAL A 51 -1.72 28.36 -15.94
N PRO A 52 -2.50 29.17 -16.68
CA PRO A 52 -1.97 30.28 -17.46
C PRO A 52 -1.16 31.24 -16.60
N GLY A 53 0.05 31.61 -17.04
CA GLY A 53 0.95 32.50 -16.30
C GLY A 53 1.59 31.88 -15.04
N LYS A 54 1.39 30.59 -14.76
CA LYS A 54 2.00 29.88 -13.62
C LYS A 54 2.64 28.56 -14.05
N PHE A 55 3.40 27.96 -13.14
CA PHE A 55 4.01 26.65 -13.34
C PHE A 55 2.96 25.54 -13.41
N THR A 56 3.28 24.46 -14.12
CA THR A 56 2.44 23.27 -14.18
C THR A 56 2.34 22.60 -12.81
N GLU A 57 1.12 22.32 -12.38
CA GLU A 57 0.82 21.61 -11.15
C GLU A 57 0.49 20.14 -11.44
N TYR A 58 0.87 19.28 -10.51
CA TYR A 58 0.62 17.84 -10.52
C TYR A 58 -0.16 17.46 -9.27
N PHE A 59 -1.11 16.53 -9.41
CA PHE A 59 -1.97 16.08 -8.31
C PHE A 59 -2.56 14.71 -8.60
N LEU A 60 -3.19 14.10 -7.60
CA LEU A 60 -3.99 12.89 -7.76
C LEU A 60 -5.47 13.25 -7.75
N THR A 61 -6.25 12.66 -8.65
CA THR A 61 -7.71 12.64 -8.49
C THR A 61 -8.11 11.64 -7.41
N PRO A 62 -9.33 11.74 -6.83
CA PRO A 62 -9.82 10.76 -5.85
C PRO A 62 -9.67 9.31 -6.36
N ASP A 63 -10.03 9.04 -7.61
CA ASP A 63 -9.90 7.70 -8.22
C ASP A 63 -8.45 7.22 -8.34
N GLN A 64 -7.51 8.14 -8.66
CA GLN A 64 -6.10 7.82 -8.78
C GLN A 64 -5.46 7.55 -7.41
N GLU A 65 -5.90 8.29 -6.39
CA GLU A 65 -5.50 8.09 -5.01
C GLU A 65 -6.01 6.75 -4.48
N ASP A 66 -7.29 6.45 -4.70
CA ASP A 66 -7.90 5.16 -4.39
C ASP A 66 -7.18 3.99 -5.07
N ALA A 67 -6.85 4.13 -6.36
CA ALA A 67 -6.13 3.11 -7.11
C ALA A 67 -4.69 2.93 -6.60
N PHE A 68 -4.04 4.01 -6.18
CA PHE A 68 -2.72 3.97 -5.57
C PHE A 68 -2.77 3.20 -4.24
N TYR A 69 -3.68 3.57 -3.33
CA TYR A 69 -3.83 2.91 -2.04
C TYR A 69 -4.28 1.45 -2.18
N LYS A 70 -5.24 1.13 -3.06
CA LYS A 70 -5.66 -0.26 -3.33
C LYS A 70 -4.51 -1.12 -3.87
N LYS A 71 -3.59 -0.56 -4.67
CA LYS A 71 -2.39 -1.27 -5.14
C LYS A 71 -1.32 -1.40 -4.07
N VAL A 72 -1.14 -0.40 -3.20
CA VAL A 72 -0.24 -0.48 -2.04
C VAL A 72 -0.75 -1.55 -1.08
N VAL A 73 -2.05 -1.55 -0.78
CA VAL A 73 -2.74 -2.57 0.03
C VAL A 73 -2.59 -3.94 -0.63
N LYS A 74 -2.98 -4.11 -1.91
CA LYS A 74 -2.79 -5.40 -2.59
C LYS A 74 -1.33 -5.86 -2.55
N ASN A 75 -0.35 -4.99 -2.73
CA ASN A 75 1.06 -5.40 -2.60
C ASN A 75 1.50 -5.65 -1.14
N GLN A 76 0.95 -4.96 -0.14
CA GLN A 76 1.22 -5.24 1.28
C GLN A 76 0.60 -6.55 1.76
N TYR A 77 -0.54 -6.94 1.21
CA TYR A 77 -1.20 -8.21 1.52
C TYR A 77 -0.70 -9.38 0.63
N VAL A 78 -0.09 -9.09 -0.54
CA VAL A 78 0.39 -10.11 -1.50
C VAL A 78 1.92 -10.32 -1.44
N LEU A 79 2.72 -9.39 -0.88
CA LEU A 79 4.15 -9.59 -0.68
C LEU A 79 4.44 -10.30 0.66
N GLN A 80 4.39 -11.63 0.62
CA GLN A 80 5.44 -12.52 1.14
C GLN A 80 5.81 -12.56 2.64
N SER A 81 5.34 -11.67 3.52
CA SER A 81 5.73 -11.74 4.94
C SER A 81 4.81 -12.58 5.83
N ASP A 82 3.57 -12.86 5.40
CA ASP A 82 2.63 -13.57 6.26
C ASP A 82 2.64 -15.09 6.09
N ILE A 83 3.02 -15.71 4.96
CA ILE A 83 2.96 -17.19 4.88
C ILE A 83 3.91 -17.86 5.89
N VAL A 84 5.12 -17.33 6.05
CA VAL A 84 6.09 -17.83 7.04
C VAL A 84 5.72 -17.42 8.48
N ALA A 85 4.96 -16.33 8.65
CA ALA A 85 4.52 -15.84 9.95
C ALA A 85 3.13 -16.35 10.38
N LEU A 86 2.34 -16.92 9.45
CA LEU A 86 0.98 -17.43 9.66
C LEU A 86 0.93 -18.44 10.82
N PRO A 87 1.87 -19.42 10.94
CA PRO A 87 1.90 -20.32 12.09
C PRO A 87 2.19 -19.60 13.43
N ARG A 88 3.06 -18.58 13.42
CA ARG A 88 3.37 -17.79 14.63
C ARG A 88 2.21 -16.89 15.03
N LYS A 89 1.52 -16.31 14.05
CA LYS A 89 0.34 -15.46 14.22
C LYS A 89 -0.85 -16.28 14.72
N LEU A 90 -1.04 -17.50 14.21
CA LEU A 90 -2.05 -18.43 14.73
C LEU A 90 -1.77 -18.81 16.19
N ARG A 91 -0.51 -19.10 16.55
CA ARG A 91 -0.14 -19.37 17.95
C ARG A 91 -0.48 -18.18 18.86
N PHE A 92 -0.06 -16.98 18.47
CA PHE A 92 -0.37 -15.77 19.22
C PHE A 92 -1.88 -15.53 19.42
N LEU A 93 -2.69 -15.78 18.38
CA LEU A 93 -4.15 -15.64 18.48
C LEU A 93 -4.77 -16.67 19.43
N ARG A 94 -4.26 -17.91 19.45
CA ARG A 94 -4.67 -18.93 20.42
C ARG A 94 -4.30 -18.53 21.85
N ASP A 95 -3.09 -18.04 22.06
CA ASP A 95 -2.62 -17.56 23.37
C ASP A 95 -3.45 -16.36 23.89
N ILE A 96 -4.03 -15.54 22.99
CA ILE A 96 -4.98 -14.48 23.36
C ILE A 96 -6.36 -15.06 23.70
N ALA A 97 -6.85 -16.01 22.91
CA ALA A 97 -8.16 -16.62 23.11
C ALA A 97 -8.29 -17.40 24.43
N GLU A 98 -7.17 -17.87 24.97
CA GLU A 98 -7.11 -18.52 26.29
C GLU A 98 -7.12 -17.54 27.47
N ARG A 99 -6.99 -16.23 27.22
CA ARG A 99 -7.02 -15.22 28.29
C ARG A 99 -8.46 -15.00 28.76
N PRO A 100 -8.71 -14.83 30.07
CA PRO A 100 -10.05 -14.62 30.61
C PRO A 100 -10.79 -13.42 30.00
N ALA A 101 -10.07 -12.39 29.55
CA ALA A 101 -10.64 -11.21 28.92
C ALA A 101 -11.24 -11.45 27.53
N PHE A 102 -10.90 -12.57 26.89
CA PHE A 102 -11.34 -12.95 25.54
C PHE A 102 -12.03 -14.31 25.53
N ASP A 103 -12.29 -14.89 26.71
CA ASP A 103 -13.02 -16.13 26.82
C ASP A 103 -14.45 -15.94 26.27
N GLY A 104 -14.84 -16.81 25.34
CA GLY A 104 -16.11 -16.71 24.63
C GLY A 104 -16.19 -15.71 23.47
N ASP A 105 -15.11 -15.00 23.10
CA ASP A 105 -15.14 -14.06 21.96
C ASP A 105 -15.35 -14.80 20.62
N ALA A 106 -16.56 -14.70 20.07
CA ALA A 106 -16.95 -15.33 18.82
C ALA A 106 -16.18 -14.80 17.59
N THR A 107 -15.78 -13.52 17.61
CA THR A 107 -15.05 -12.88 16.51
C THR A 107 -13.62 -13.42 16.48
N LEU A 108 -12.96 -13.48 17.63
CA LEU A 108 -11.61 -14.02 17.74
C LEU A 108 -11.56 -15.50 17.33
N ARG A 109 -12.56 -16.29 17.75
CA ARG A 109 -12.70 -17.70 17.33
C ARG A 109 -12.88 -17.85 15.82
N ALA A 110 -13.71 -17.01 15.21
CA ALA A 110 -13.90 -17.03 13.75
C ALA A 110 -12.60 -16.71 13.00
N ILE A 111 -11.83 -15.73 13.48
CA ILE A 111 -10.52 -15.38 12.91
C ILE A 111 -9.54 -16.55 13.01
N ILE A 112 -9.48 -17.24 14.16
CA ILE A 112 -8.60 -18.41 14.35
C ILE A 112 -8.96 -19.52 13.34
N VAL A 113 -10.24 -19.84 13.17
CA VAL A 113 -10.70 -20.87 12.22
C VAL A 113 -10.36 -20.52 10.78
N ASP A 114 -10.47 -19.25 10.40
CA ASP A 114 -10.11 -18.78 9.06
C ASP A 114 -8.60 -18.92 8.77
N TYR A 115 -7.76 -18.59 9.77
CA TYR A 115 -6.31 -18.81 9.71
C TYR A 115 -5.95 -20.29 9.57
N GLU A 116 -6.61 -21.18 10.31
CA GLU A 116 -6.41 -22.64 10.22
C GLU A 116 -6.77 -23.18 8.84
N ARG A 117 -7.90 -22.74 8.27
CA ARG A 117 -8.32 -23.11 6.91
C ARG A 117 -7.30 -22.65 5.87
N THR A 118 -6.84 -21.41 6.00
CA THR A 118 -5.83 -20.84 5.11
C THR A 118 -4.53 -21.66 5.14
N LEU A 119 -4.05 -22.04 6.32
CA LEU A 119 -2.87 -22.90 6.47
C LEU A 119 -3.09 -24.30 5.86
N ALA A 120 -4.26 -24.90 6.04
CA ALA A 120 -4.58 -26.21 5.48
C ALA A 120 -4.61 -26.20 3.94
N VAL A 121 -5.12 -25.13 3.33
CA VAL A 121 -5.12 -24.97 1.86
C VAL A 121 -3.69 -24.82 1.33
N ILE A 122 -2.87 -24.01 1.98
CA ILE A 122 -1.46 -23.81 1.61
C ILE A 122 -0.69 -25.13 1.70
N GLY A 123 -0.80 -25.85 2.82
CA GLY A 123 -0.09 -27.12 3.01
C GLY A 123 -0.49 -28.20 1.99
N ARG A 124 -1.75 -28.23 1.54
CA ARG A 124 -2.18 -29.15 0.47
C ARG A 124 -1.64 -28.76 -0.91
N ALA A 125 -1.54 -27.47 -1.18
CA ALA A 125 -0.96 -26.98 -2.43
C ALA A 125 0.55 -27.29 -2.51
N GLU A 126 1.28 -27.17 -1.40
CA GLU A 126 2.69 -27.54 -1.32
C GLU A 126 2.93 -29.05 -1.43
N ALA A 127 2.03 -29.89 -0.90
CA ALA A 127 2.13 -31.35 -1.02
C ALA A 127 1.76 -31.88 -2.41
N SER A 128 1.14 -31.06 -3.25
CA SER A 128 0.70 -31.41 -4.62
C SER A 128 1.61 -30.85 -5.71
N ALA A 129 2.68 -30.14 -5.34
CA ALA A 129 3.68 -29.53 -6.21
C ALA A 129 4.99 -30.32 -6.17
#